data_AF-F4ZEH0-F1
#
_entry.id   AF-F4ZEH0-F1
#
_cell.length_a   1.000
_cell.length_b   1.000
_cell.length_c   1.000
_cell.angle_alpha   90.00
_cell.angle_beta   90.00
_cell.angle_gamma   90.00
#
_symmetry.space_group_name_H-M   'P 1'
#
loop_
_entity.id
_entity.type
_entity.pdbx_description
1 polymer ?
#
loop_
_entity_poly.entity_id
_entity_poly.type
_entity_poly.pdbx_seq_one_letter_code
_entity_poly.pdbx_strand_id
1 'polypeptide(L)'
;KDRHSKIHTSQGLRDRRMRLSWSVARPFFRLQDMLGYDKASHTIDWLLNQSKSTIDLLDAGSSRLNSQTLNSGSFVTESSASESEGEGESES
;
A
#
# COMPACT_ATOMS: atom_id res chain seq x y z
N LYS A 1 11.29 26.14 17.85
CA LYS A 1 11.96 25.42 16.74
C LYS A 1 11.28 24.07 16.50
N ASP A 2 9.96 24.07 16.25
CA ASP A 2 9.18 22.91 15.78
C ASP A 2 7.94 23.44 15.06
N ARG A 3 8.14 24.08 13.91
CA ARG A 3 7.05 24.67 13.12
C ARG A 3 6.65 23.81 11.92
N HIS A 4 7.40 22.75 11.64
CA HIS A 4 7.14 21.90 10.47
C HIS A 4 6.16 20.76 10.78
N SER A 5 5.90 20.43 12.06
CA SER A 5 5.03 19.33 12.47
C SER A 5 3.53 19.64 12.35
N LYS A 6 3.16 20.93 12.25
CA LYS A 6 1.76 21.39 12.20
C LYS A 6 1.37 21.94 10.83
N ILE A 7 0.11 21.73 10.48
CA ILE A 7 -0.55 22.27 9.27
C ILE A 7 -1.83 23.01 9.66
N HIS A 8 -2.19 24.05 8.93
CA HIS A 8 -3.49 24.72 9.08
C HIS A 8 -4.53 24.00 8.22
N THR A 9 -5.65 23.62 8.81
CA THR A 9 -6.84 23.13 8.09
C THR A 9 -8.02 24.06 8.35
N SER A 10 -9.13 23.91 7.61
CA SER A 10 -10.38 24.65 7.87
C SER A 10 -10.92 24.46 9.29
N GLN A 11 -10.47 23.41 9.99
CA GLN A 11 -10.82 23.10 11.37
C GLN A 11 -9.73 23.51 12.38
N GLY A 12 -8.70 24.26 11.96
CA GLY A 12 -7.61 24.74 12.82
C GLY A 12 -6.27 24.03 12.62
N LEU A 13 -5.35 24.21 13.58
CA LEU A 13 -4.01 23.59 13.52
C LEU A 13 -4.08 22.09 13.79
N ARG A 14 -3.49 21.28 12.90
CA ARG A 14 -3.42 19.81 13.03
C ARG A 14 -1.99 19.30 12.95
N ASP A 15 -1.73 18.16 13.58
CA ASP A 15 -0.48 17.42 13.44
C ASP A 15 -0.46 16.64 12.12
N ARG A 16 0.67 16.67 11.42
CA ARG A 16 0.83 15.94 10.14
C ARG A 16 1.19 14.46 10.32
N ARG A 17 1.51 14.01 11.53
CA ARG A 17 1.91 12.62 11.80
C ARG A 17 0.68 11.74 11.89
N MET A 18 0.62 10.73 11.03
CA MET A 18 -0.40 9.69 11.10
C MET A 18 0.11 8.50 11.91
N ARG A 19 -0.72 7.98 12.82
CA ARG A 19 -0.48 6.74 13.54
C ARG A 19 -1.31 5.64 12.89
N LEU A 20 -0.65 4.65 12.31
CA LEU A 20 -1.31 3.52 11.66
C LEU A 20 -1.68 2.46 12.71
N SER A 21 -2.81 1.81 12.52
CA SER A 21 -3.14 0.60 13.26
C SER A 21 -2.23 -0.55 12.82
N TRP A 22 -2.14 -1.59 13.66
CA TRP A 22 -1.37 -2.80 13.32
C TRP A 22 -1.78 -3.41 11.98
N SER A 23 -3.09 -3.52 11.73
CA SER A 23 -3.64 -4.13 10.52
C SER A 23 -3.32 -3.35 9.25
N VAL A 24 -3.19 -2.03 9.33
CA VAL A 24 -2.86 -1.16 8.19
C VAL A 24 -1.36 -1.01 8.01
N ALA A 25 -0.58 -0.99 9.10
CA ALA A 25 0.86 -0.83 9.05
C ALA A 25 1.55 -1.91 8.21
N ARG A 26 1.18 -3.19 8.40
CA ARG A 26 1.77 -4.32 7.67
C ARG A 26 1.64 -4.20 6.14
N PRO A 27 0.42 -4.08 5.55
CA PRO A 27 0.29 -3.93 4.10
C PRO A 27 0.83 -2.58 3.60
N PHE A 28 0.77 -1.51 4.40
CA PHE A 28 1.33 -0.21 4.03
C PHE A 28 2.85 -0.26 3.80
N PHE A 29 3.61 -0.81 4.75
CA PHE A 29 5.07 -0.90 4.60
C PHE A 29 5.49 -1.87 3.51
N ARG A 30 4.75 -2.98 3.33
CA ARG A 30 4.98 -3.87 2.17
C ARG A 30 4.83 -3.13 0.84
N LEU A 31 3.80 -2.30 0.71
CA LEU A 31 3.62 -1.47 -0.49
C LEU A 31 4.77 -0.46 -0.64
N GLN A 32 5.21 0.17 0.45
CA GLN A 32 6.34 1.09 0.43
C GLN A 32 7.62 0.42 -0.09
N ASP A 33 7.91 -0.80 0.38
CA ASP A 33 9.06 -1.59 -0.06
C ASP A 33 8.94 -1.98 -1.54
N MET A 34 7.75 -2.38 -1.99
CA MET A 34 7.49 -2.73 -3.39
C MET A 34 7.66 -1.54 -4.34
N LEU A 35 7.33 -0.33 -3.88
CA LEU A 35 7.52 0.90 -4.65
C LEU A 35 8.96 1.43 -4.55
N GLY A 36 9.79 0.86 -3.67
CA GLY A 36 11.17 1.29 -3.44
C GLY A 36 11.28 2.68 -2.80
N TYR A 37 10.26 3.11 -2.04
CA TYR A 37 10.23 4.44 -1.45
C TYR A 37 10.88 4.48 -0.06
N ASP A 38 11.82 5.42 0.12
CA ASP A 38 12.50 5.65 1.40
C ASP A 38 11.58 6.33 2.44
N LYS A 39 10.66 7.20 1.98
CA LYS A 39 9.76 7.96 2.86
C LYS A 39 8.30 7.58 2.62
N ALA A 40 7.59 7.32 3.72
CA ALA A 40 6.16 7.02 3.74
C ALA A 40 5.31 8.09 3.03
N SER A 41 5.73 9.37 3.02
CA SER A 41 5.02 10.44 2.33
C SER A 41 4.86 10.16 0.83
N HIS A 42 5.87 9.62 0.14
CA HIS A 42 5.78 9.29 -1.28
C HIS A 42 4.81 8.13 -1.55
N THR A 43 4.71 7.18 -0.61
CA THR A 43 3.74 6.08 -0.70
C THR A 43 2.31 6.63 -0.57
N ILE A 44 2.10 7.57 0.36
CA ILE A 44 0.81 8.24 0.52
C ILE A 44 0.47 9.09 -0.72
N ASP A 45 1.43 9.84 -1.27
CA ASP A 45 1.23 10.61 -2.49
C ASP A 45 0.85 9.71 -3.67
N TRP A 46 1.51 8.55 -3.80
CA TRP A 46 1.15 7.54 -4.79
C TRP A 46 -0.27 7.01 -4.58
N LEU A 47 -0.65 6.66 -3.36
CA LEU A 47 -2.01 6.19 -3.04
C LEU A 47 -3.08 7.25 -3.36
N LEU A 48 -2.82 8.52 -3.07
CA LEU A 48 -3.73 9.63 -3.40
C LEU A 48 -3.86 9.81 -4.91
N ASN A 49 -2.76 9.66 -5.66
CA ASN A 49 -2.80 9.72 -7.12
C ASN A 49 -3.57 8.54 -7.73
N GLN A 50 -3.39 7.32 -7.21
CA GLN A 50 -4.14 6.15 -7.69
C GLN A 50 -5.64 6.24 -7.36
N SER A 51 -5.99 6.82 -6.20
CA SER A 51 -7.38 6.95 -5.73
C SER A 51 -8.10 8.20 -6.22
N LYS A 52 -7.42 9.07 -7.00
CA LYS A 52 -7.95 10.37 -7.45
C LYS A 52 -9.32 10.25 -8.12
N SER A 53 -9.50 9.30 -9.03
CA SER A 53 -10.78 9.09 -9.71
C SER A 53 -11.92 8.75 -8.75
N THR A 54 -11.63 7.93 -7.72
CA THR A 54 -12.62 7.59 -6.69
C THR A 54 -12.93 8.80 -5.80
N ILE A 55 -11.92 9.59 -5.43
CA ILE A 55 -12.09 10.81 -4.64
C ILE A 55 -12.93 11.84 -5.41
N ASP A 56 -12.63 12.05 -6.69
CA ASP A 56 -13.36 12.98 -7.56
C ASP A 56 -14.85 12.56 -7.68
N LEU A 57 -15.13 11.25 -7.77
CA LEU A 57 -16.51 10.72 -7.76
C LEU A 57 -17.24 10.96 -6.43
N LEU A 58 -16.54 10.88 -5.29
CA LEU A 58 -17.13 11.17 -3.98
C LEU A 58 -17.46 12.65 -3.83
N ASP A 59 -16.60 13.53 -4.34
CA ASP A 59 -16.81 14.99 -4.32
C ASP A 59 -17.94 15.41 -5.27
N ALA A 60 -18.08 14.73 -6.42
CA ALA A 60 -19.12 15.00 -7.42
C ALA A 60 -20.55 14.58 -7.03
N GLY A 61 -20.74 13.95 -5.87
CA GLY A 61 -22.07 13.68 -5.31
C GLY A 61 -22.37 12.19 -5.11
N SER A 62 -22.56 11.85 -3.83
CA SER A 62 -22.83 10.55 -3.22
C SER A 62 -24.10 9.79 -3.71
N SER A 63 -24.28 9.63 -5.03
CA SER A 63 -25.47 8.98 -5.61
C SER A 63 -25.21 7.65 -6.33
N ARG A 64 -23.95 7.18 -6.47
CA ARG A 64 -23.65 5.99 -7.30
C ARG A 64 -22.50 5.10 -6.83
N LEU A 65 -22.39 4.77 -5.54
CA LEU A 65 -21.56 3.62 -5.13
C LEU A 65 -22.41 2.64 -4.32
N ASN A 66 -23.18 1.85 -5.06
CA ASN A 66 -23.80 0.64 -4.53
C ASN A 66 -22.70 -0.43 -4.32
N SER A 67 -22.69 -0.99 -3.12
CA SER A 67 -21.83 -2.07 -2.64
C SER A 67 -21.52 -3.14 -3.69
N GLN A 68 -20.26 -3.26 -4.12
CA GLN A 68 -19.71 -4.50 -4.68
C GLN A 68 -18.33 -4.81 -4.07
N THR A 69 -18.39 -5.54 -2.95
CA THR A 69 -17.56 -6.71 -2.61
C THR A 69 -16.06 -6.64 -2.93
N LEU A 70 -15.25 -6.25 -1.95
CA LEU A 70 -13.85 -6.66 -1.89
C LEU A 70 -13.81 -8.12 -1.43
N ASN A 71 -13.74 -9.04 -2.38
CA ASN A 71 -13.48 -10.45 -2.11
C ASN A 71 -12.01 -10.60 -1.69
N SER A 72 -11.79 -10.55 -0.38
CA SER A 72 -10.50 -10.85 0.25
C SER A 72 -10.45 -12.36 0.52
N GLY A 73 -9.49 -13.06 -0.10
CA GLY A 73 -9.12 -14.41 0.32
C GLY A 73 -9.02 -15.43 -0.82
N SER A 74 -7.89 -15.46 -1.50
CA SER A 74 -7.29 -16.73 -1.90
C SER A 74 -5.79 -16.52 -2.09
N PHE A 75 -5.04 -16.77 -1.02
CA PHE A 75 -3.61 -17.00 -1.12
C PHE A 75 -3.47 -18.44 -1.64
N VAL A 76 -3.08 -18.60 -2.91
CA VAL A 76 -2.65 -19.91 -3.39
C VAL A 76 -1.31 -20.21 -2.72
N THR A 77 -1.30 -21.17 -1.81
CA THR A 77 -0.08 -21.84 -1.38
C THR A 77 0.30 -22.84 -2.47
N GLU A 78 1.34 -22.55 -3.25
CA GLU A 78 2.06 -23.60 -3.97
C GLU A 78 3.46 -23.69 -3.36
N SER A 79 3.70 -24.85 -2.76
CA SER A 79 4.91 -25.21 -2.04
C SER A 79 6.10 -25.37 -2.99
N SER A 80 7.27 -24.90 -2.55
CA SER A 80 8.55 -25.26 -3.15
C SER A 80 8.80 -26.77 -3.03
N ALA A 81 9.11 -27.42 -4.15
CA ALA A 81 9.90 -28.65 -4.18
C ALA A 81 11.19 -28.32 -4.95
N SER A 82 12.31 -28.41 -4.22
CA SER A 82 13.66 -28.19 -4.70
C SER A 82 14.26 -29.56 -4.99
N GLU A 83 14.77 -29.79 -6.21
CA GLU A 83 15.52 -31.00 -6.57
C GLU A 83 16.87 -30.56 -7.13
N SER A 84 17.93 -30.97 -6.44
CA SER A 84 19.32 -30.58 -6.64
C SER A 84 20.12 -31.79 -7.18
N GLU A 85 20.82 -31.55 -8.29
CA GLU A 85 22.14 -32.08 -8.72
C GLU A 85 22.38 -33.58 -9.01
N GLY A 86 23.19 -33.84 -10.05
CA GLY A 86 23.86 -35.11 -10.34
C GLY A 86 24.61 -35.12 -11.68
N GLU A 87 25.90 -34.80 -11.66
CA GLU A 87 26.85 -34.87 -12.78
C GLU A 87 27.18 -36.32 -13.21
N GLY A 88 27.67 -36.51 -14.45
CA GLY A 88 28.25 -37.77 -14.90
C GLY A 88 28.76 -37.72 -16.34
N GLU A 89 30.05 -37.38 -16.50
CA GLU A 89 30.86 -37.63 -17.71
C GLU A 89 30.97 -39.14 -18.00
N SER A 90 31.00 -39.53 -19.29
CA SER A 90 31.95 -40.53 -19.78
C SER A 90 31.93 -40.61 -21.31
N GLU A 91 33.07 -40.27 -21.87
CA GLU A 91 33.53 -40.45 -23.25
C GLU A 91 33.88 -41.92 -23.52
N SER A 92 33.50 -42.46 -24.69
CA SER A 92 34.17 -43.52 -25.45
C SER A 92 33.52 -43.69 -26.83
#